data_AF-A0A9D8RR58-F1
#
_entry.id   AF-A0A9D8RR58-F1
#
_cell.length_a   1.000
_cell.length_b   1.000
_cell.length_c   1.000
_cell.angle_alpha   90.00
_cell.angle_beta   90.00
_cell.angle_gamma   90.00
#
_symmetry.space_group_name_H-M   'P 1'
#
loop_
_entity.id
_entity.type
_entity.pdbx_description
1 polymer ?
#
loop_
_entity_poly.entity_id
_entity_poly.type
_entity_poly.pdbx_seq_one_letter_code
_entity_poly.pdbx_strand_id
1 'polypeptide(L)'
;KTPLSEEALQEEFLAMCRDWELEYCYELETFDRAWRVYAEDGRRVPAYGLDLKNISTRSLRDIAAAGGEDAVYYTGNSDRPGTVVTPSLLLEEAEILPMDAKPDRAPFVPKP
;
A
#
# COMPACT_ATOMS: atom_id res chain seq x y z
N LYS A 1 -7.38 18.19 3.59
CA LYS A 1 -8.10 17.24 4.46
C LYS A 1 -7.49 17.36 5.85
N THR A 2 -8.28 17.28 6.93
CA THR A 2 -7.73 17.31 8.29
C THR A 2 -6.94 16.01 8.50
N PRO A 3 -5.68 16.07 8.97
CA PRO A 3 -4.90 14.86 9.20
C PRO A 3 -5.52 14.01 10.32
N LEU A 4 -5.51 12.69 10.12
CA LEU A 4 -6.00 11.71 11.10
C LEU A 4 -4.85 11.19 11.96
N SER A 5 -5.17 10.73 13.17
CA SER A 5 -4.24 9.88 13.92
C SER A 5 -4.10 8.53 13.23
N GLU A 6 -3.03 7.79 13.53
CA GLU A 6 -2.81 6.43 13.01
C GLU A 6 -4.00 5.50 13.30
N GLU A 7 -4.52 5.52 14.54
CA GLU A 7 -5.68 4.74 14.94
C GLU A 7 -6.93 5.11 14.11
N ALA A 8 -7.20 6.41 13.95
CA ALA A 8 -8.35 6.87 13.18
C ALA A 8 -8.20 6.57 11.68
N LEU A 9 -6.99 6.62 11.14
CA LEU A 9 -6.71 6.27 9.75
C LEU A 9 -6.93 4.77 9.50
N GLN A 10 -6.51 3.92 10.44
CA GLN A 10 -6.73 2.47 10.37
C GLN A 10 -8.21 2.11 10.48
N GLU A 11 -8.96 2.77 11.36
CA GLU A 11 -10.41 2.61 11.47
C GLU A 11 -11.11 3.00 10.17
N GLU A 12 -10.74 4.15 9.58
CA GLU A 12 -11.27 4.61 8.29
C GLU A 12 -10.92 3.66 7.15
N PHE A 13 -9.69 3.15 7.10
CA PHE A 13 -9.26 2.16 6.12
C PHE A 13 -10.13 0.90 6.18
N LEU A 14 -10.34 0.34 7.37
CA LEU A 14 -11.18 -0.84 7.53
C LEU A 14 -12.66 -0.55 7.23
N ALA A 15 -13.14 0.66 7.55
CA ALA A 15 -14.49 1.09 7.20
C ALA A 15 -14.68 1.14 5.68
N MET A 16 -13.76 1.77 4.96
CA MET A 16 -13.79 1.82 3.49
C MET A 16 -13.78 0.42 2.86
N CYS A 17 -12.95 -0.49 3.37
CA CYS A 17 -12.94 -1.88 2.88
C CYS A 17 -14.30 -2.57 3.04
N ARG A 18 -14.99 -2.35 4.16
CA ARG A 18 -16.33 -2.90 4.41
C ARG A 18 -17.39 -2.22 3.55
N ASP A 19 -17.31 -0.90 3.38
CA ASP A 19 -18.27 -0.11 2.60
C ASP A 19 -18.28 -0.51 1.13
N TRP A 20 -17.13 -0.94 0.59
CA TRP A 20 -17.03 -1.49 -0.76
C TRP A 20 -17.27 -3.00 -0.84
N GLU A 21 -17.70 -3.62 0.25
CA GLU A 21 -17.99 -5.06 0.34
C GLU A 21 -16.77 -5.94 -0.05
N LEU A 22 -15.56 -5.46 0.23
CA LEU A 22 -14.33 -6.21 -0.02
C LEU A 22 -13.99 -7.13 1.15
N GLU A 23 -13.55 -8.36 0.84
CA GLU A 23 -13.05 -9.29 1.86
C GLU A 23 -11.76 -8.75 2.53
N TYR A 24 -10.90 -8.11 1.74
CA TYR A 24 -9.66 -7.50 2.18
C TYR A 24 -9.28 -6.30 1.31
N CYS A 25 -8.48 -5.40 1.87
CA CYS A 25 -7.76 -4.36 1.13
C CYS A 25 -6.26 -4.57 1.21
N TYR A 26 -5.52 -3.75 0.47
CA TYR A 26 -4.05 -3.75 0.50
C TYR A 26 -3.52 -2.55 1.26
N GLU A 27 -2.57 -2.82 2.15
CA GLU A 27 -1.72 -1.83 2.79
C GLU A 27 -0.32 -1.95 2.18
N LEU A 28 0.29 -0.82 1.81
CA LEU A 28 1.63 -0.76 1.24
C LEU A 28 2.52 0.05 2.20
N GLU A 29 3.48 -0.61 2.86
CA GLU A 29 4.48 0.06 3.73
C GLU A 29 5.60 0.61 2.85
N THR A 30 6.00 -0.17 1.85
CA THR A 30 6.99 0.17 0.83
C THR A 30 6.53 -0.40 -0.51
N PHE A 31 7.18 0.01 -1.61
CA PHE A 31 6.85 -0.51 -2.95
C PHE A 31 7.03 -2.03 -3.08
N ASP A 32 7.81 -2.66 -2.21
CA ASP A 32 8.11 -4.10 -2.20
C ASP A 32 7.46 -4.87 -1.03
N ARG A 33 6.80 -4.18 -0.09
CA ARG A 33 6.13 -4.81 1.05
C ARG A 33 4.68 -4.39 1.15
N ALA A 34 3.82 -5.39 1.06
CA ALA A 34 2.38 -5.24 1.11
C ALA A 34 1.73 -6.25 2.05
N TRP A 35 0.57 -5.90 2.58
CA TRP A 35 -0.27 -6.78 3.38
C TRP A 35 -1.68 -6.82 2.79
N ARG A 36 -2.28 -8.01 2.77
CA ARG A 36 -3.73 -8.15 2.73
C ARG A 36 -4.25 -7.92 4.14
N VAL A 37 -5.13 -6.95 4.30
CA VAL A 37 -5.78 -6.65 5.56
C VAL A 37 -7.24 -7.02 5.42
N TYR A 38 -7.68 -8.02 6.17
CA TYR A 38 -9.05 -8.51 6.09
C TYR A 38 -10.00 -7.52 6.77
N ALA A 39 -11.11 -7.22 6.09
CA ALA A 39 -12.07 -6.20 6.54
C ALA A 39 -12.85 -6.62 7.80
N GLU A 40 -12.95 -7.94 8.04
CA GLU A 40 -13.64 -8.55 9.17
C GLU A 40 -12.91 -8.34 10.51
N ASP A 41 -11.61 -8.66 10.55
CA ASP A 41 -10.82 -8.78 11.78
C ASP A 41 -9.58 -7.87 11.82
N GLY A 42 -9.28 -7.15 10.72
CA GLY A 42 -8.07 -6.34 10.58
C GLY A 42 -6.78 -7.16 10.50
N ARG A 43 -6.87 -8.48 10.35
CA ARG A 43 -5.70 -9.36 10.31
C ARG A 43 -4.87 -9.08 9.07
N ARG A 44 -3.57 -8.87 9.28
CA ARG A 44 -2.58 -8.59 8.24
C ARG A 44 -1.88 -9.88 7.82
N VAL A 45 -1.98 -10.22 6.53
CA VAL A 45 -1.27 -11.36 5.92
C VAL A 45 -0.34 -10.82 4.83
N PRO A 46 0.95 -11.19 4.81
CA PRO A 46 1.87 -10.73 3.77
C PRO A 46 1.34 -11.00 2.36
N ALA A 47 1.41 -9.99 1.51
CA ALA A 47 1.02 -10.07 0.12
C ALA A 47 2.26 -9.93 -0.77
N TYR A 48 2.44 -10.87 -1.70
CA TYR A 48 3.61 -10.93 -2.56
C TYR A 48 3.23 -10.84 -4.03
N GLY A 49 4.15 -10.32 -4.84
CA GLY A 49 3.98 -10.26 -6.29
C GLY A 49 2.90 -9.27 -6.71
N LEU A 50 2.82 -8.12 -6.02
CA LEU A 50 1.95 -7.02 -6.39
C LEU A 50 2.78 -5.96 -7.09
N ASP A 51 2.25 -5.41 -8.17
CA ASP A 51 2.81 -4.28 -8.89
C ASP A 51 1.78 -3.16 -8.89
N LEU A 52 2.13 -2.02 -8.29
CA LEU A 52 1.28 -0.84 -8.28
C LEU A 52 1.47 -0.10 -9.61
N LYS A 53 0.45 -0.12 -10.47
CA LYS A 53 0.48 0.50 -11.79
C LYS A 53 -0.44 1.70 -11.85
N ASN A 54 -0.21 2.54 -12.85
CA ASN A 54 -1.10 3.63 -13.24
C ASN A 54 -1.37 4.71 -12.16
N ILE A 55 -0.55 4.76 -11.10
CA ILE A 55 -0.53 5.89 -10.19
C ILE A 55 0.00 7.12 -10.92
N SER A 56 -0.85 8.12 -11.06
CA SER A 56 -0.57 9.35 -11.77
C SER A 56 -0.95 10.57 -10.93
N THR A 57 -0.71 11.78 -11.43
CA THR A 57 -1.17 13.01 -10.77
C THR A 57 -2.68 13.08 -10.62
N ARG A 58 -3.45 12.31 -11.42
CA ARG A 58 -4.90 12.18 -11.26
C ARG A 58 -5.27 11.42 -9.99
N SER A 59 -4.51 10.38 -9.66
CA SER A 59 -4.73 9.53 -8.47
C SER A 59 -4.63 10.31 -7.17
N LEU A 60 -3.97 11.48 -7.16
CA LEU A 60 -3.94 12.37 -6.00
C LEU A 60 -5.32 12.91 -5.61
N ARG A 61 -6.28 12.92 -6.54
CA ARG A 61 -7.68 13.30 -6.25
C ARG A 61 -8.42 12.25 -5.44
N ASP A 62 -7.96 11.02 -5.53
CA ASP A 62 -8.57 9.85 -4.92
C ASP A 62 -8.01 9.59 -3.51
N ILE A 63 -7.20 10.50 -2.96
CA ILE A 63 -6.75 10.43 -1.56
C ILE A 63 -7.95 10.72 -0.66
N ALA A 64 -8.50 9.70 0.00
CA ALA A 64 -9.60 9.76 0.96
C ALA A 64 -9.19 10.46 2.27
N ALA A 65 -8.03 10.10 2.80
CA ALA A 65 -7.50 10.59 4.08
C ALA A 65 -5.97 10.59 4.08
N ALA A 66 -5.39 11.32 5.01
CA ALA A 66 -3.95 11.34 5.24
C ALA A 66 -3.68 11.30 6.75
N GLY A 67 -2.60 10.62 7.13
CA GLY A 67 -2.06 10.63 8.48
C GLY A 67 -1.50 12.00 8.89
N GLY A 68 -1.22 12.15 10.18
CA GLY A 68 -0.59 13.34 10.76
C GLY A 68 0.92 13.19 10.95
N GLU A 69 1.46 12.00 10.73
CA GLU A 69 2.87 11.66 10.80
C GLU A 69 3.58 11.91 9.46
N ASP A 70 4.88 12.18 9.51
CA ASP A 70 5.73 12.19 8.32
C ASP A 70 6.61 10.94 8.32
N ALA A 71 6.48 10.11 7.28
CA ALA A 71 7.38 9.00 7.02
C ALA A 71 8.44 9.39 5.98
N VAL A 72 9.68 8.94 6.21
CA VAL A 72 10.83 9.26 5.35
C VAL A 72 11.28 8.00 4.62
N TYR A 73 11.22 8.05 3.29
CA TYR A 73 11.61 6.96 2.40
C TYR A 73 12.81 7.36 1.55
N TYR A 74 13.87 6.55 1.61
CA TYR A 74 15.06 6.75 0.79
C TYR A 74 14.90 6.02 -0.54
N THR A 75 14.89 6.76 -1.65
CA THR A 75 14.85 6.20 -3.00
C THR A 75 16.29 5.98 -3.46
N GLY A 76 16.90 4.88 -3.00
CA GLY A 76 18.31 4.58 -3.20
C GLY A 76 18.55 3.51 -4.26
N ASN A 77 18.34 3.83 -5.54
CA ASN A 77 19.08 3.14 -6.61
C ASN A 77 20.30 4.00 -6.95
N SER A 78 21.47 3.37 -7.07
CA SER A 78 22.84 3.92 -6.94
C SER A 78 23.17 5.21 -7.71
N ASP A 79 22.37 5.56 -8.73
CA ASP A 79 22.75 6.59 -9.69
C ASP A 79 22.14 7.97 -9.37
N ARG A 80 21.05 8.01 -8.59
CA ARG A 80 20.39 9.25 -8.15
C ARG A 80 19.73 9.05 -6.79
N PRO A 81 20.44 9.28 -5.68
CA PRO A 81 19.83 9.21 -4.37
C PRO A 81 18.76 10.31 -4.24
N GLY A 82 17.62 9.93 -3.69
CA GLY A 82 16.53 10.84 -3.37
C GLY A 82 15.87 10.46 -2.06
N THR A 83 15.09 11.40 -1.52
CA THR A 83 14.30 11.20 -0.32
C THR A 83 12.88 11.65 -0.61
N VAL A 84 11.92 10.81 -0.26
CA VAL A 84 10.49 11.13 -0.27
C VAL A 84 10.03 11.23 1.18
N VAL A 85 9.37 12.35 1.51
CA VAL A 85 8.71 12.52 2.81
C VAL A 85 7.21 12.54 2.53
N THR A 86 6.46 11.61 3.12
CA THR A 86 5.02 11.50 2.92
C THR A 86 4.37 10.96 4.18
N PRO A 87 3.16 11.41 4.54
CA PRO A 87 2.33 10.72 5.51
C PRO A 87 1.82 9.40 4.93
N SER A 88 1.20 8.58 5.79
CA SER A 88 0.32 7.50 5.35
C SER A 88 -0.87 8.08 4.60
N LEU A 89 -1.23 7.47 3.47
CA LEU A 89 -2.31 7.93 2.60
C LEU A 89 -3.32 6.81 2.41
N LEU A 90 -4.61 7.15 2.51
CA LEU A 90 -5.71 6.27 2.16
C LEU A 90 -6.22 6.64 0.77
N LEU A 91 -6.19 5.68 -0.16
CA LEU A 91 -6.63 5.87 -1.54
C LEU A 91 -7.97 5.19 -1.77
N GLU A 92 -8.90 5.91 -2.42
CA GLU A 92 -10.19 5.38 -2.84
C GLU A 92 -10.04 4.37 -3.99
N GLU A 93 -9.13 4.65 -4.91
CA GLU A 93 -8.91 3.79 -6.08
C GLU A 93 -7.41 3.65 -6.36
N ALA A 94 -6.97 2.40 -6.51
CA ALA A 94 -5.62 2.07 -6.95
C ALA A 94 -5.65 0.76 -7.75
N GLU A 95 -4.94 0.75 -8.88
CA GLU A 95 -4.81 -0.45 -9.70
C GLU A 95 -3.60 -1.27 -9.24
N ILE A 96 -3.87 -2.48 -8.76
CA ILE A 96 -2.86 -3.43 -8.31
C ILE A 96 -2.91 -4.63 -9.25
N LEU A 97 -1.81 -4.87 -9.95
CA LEU A 97 -1.66 -6.00 -10.86
C LEU A 97 -0.75 -7.07 -10.26
N PRO A 98 -0.95 -8.35 -10.62
CA PRO A 98 0.08 -9.36 -10.37
C PRO A 98 1.38 -8.95 -11.06
N MET A 99 2.51 -9.08 -10.36
CA MET A 99 3.82 -8.92 -10.99
C MET A 99 4.00 -10.02 -12.05
N ASP A 100 4.11 -9.61 -13.32
CA ASP A 100 4.38 -10.50 -14.46
C ASP A 100 5.83 -11.02 -14.52
N ALA A 101 6.63 -10.79 -13.46
CA ALA A 101 7.98 -11.30 -13.36
C ALA A 101 7.96 -12.83 -13.21
N LYS A 102 7.98 -13.54 -14.34
CA LYS A 102 8.23 -14.98 -14.37
C LYS A 102 9.72 -15.20 -14.06
N PRO A 103 10.07 -15.82 -12.93
CA PRO A 103 11.47 -16.12 -12.67
C PRO A 103 11.96 -17.16 -13.68
N ASP A 104 13.15 -16.95 -14.23
CA ASP A 104 13.77 -17.87 -15.22
C ASP A 104 14.04 -19.27 -14.65
N ARG A 105 13.98 -19.42 -13.32
CA ARG A 105 14.17 -20.67 -12.60
C ARG A 105 13.32 -20.70 -11.33
N ALA A 106 12.97 -21.90 -10.88
CA ALA A 106 12.31 -22.07 -9.60
C ALA A 106 13.21 -21.56 -8.44
N PRO A 107 12.64 -20.97 -7.38
CA PRO A 107 13.39 -20.63 -6.18
C PRO A 107 14.10 -21.86 -5.60
N PHE A 108 15.34 -21.69 -5.14
CA PHE A 108 16.09 -22.76 -4.46
C PHE A 108 15.50 -23.11 -3.09
N VAL A 109 14.69 -22.22 -2.52
CA VAL A 109 14.04 -22.35 -1.21
C VAL A 109 12.57 -21.96 -1.36
N PRO A 110 11.62 -22.69 -0.76
CA PRO A 110 10.22 -22.29 -0.76
C PRO A 110 10.05 -20.90 -0.11
N LYS A 111 8.98 -20.19 -0.50
CA LYS A 111 8.62 -18.96 0.21
C LYS A 111 8.36 -19.30 1.69
N PRO A 112 8.92 -18.54 2.64
CA PRO A 112 8.74 -18.77 4.07
C PRO A 112 7.28 -18.65 4.50
#